data_AF-A0A5C6P2N1-F1
#
_entry.id   AF-A0A5C6P2N1-F1
#
_cell.length_a   1.000
_cell.length_b   1.000
_cell.length_c   1.000
_cell.angle_alpha   90.00
_cell.angle_beta   90.00
_cell.angle_gamma   90.00
#
_symmetry.space_group_name_H-M   'P 1'
#
loop_
_entity.id
_entity.type
_entity.pdbx_description
1 polymer ?
#
loop_
_entity_poly.entity_id
_entity_poly.type
_entity_poly.pdbx_seq_one_letter_code
_entity_poly.pdbx_strand_id
1 'polypeptide(L)'
;MKSLESKNGHLDLFVRFLHGLSLESNQRILGGLLDQTENHPETIQKVLNNLKEVNSGGISPDRSINIFHCLMEMKDQSVHQEIQEFLKSVKKSERRLSEIHCSALAYLLQMSEEVLDELDLQQYNTSVEGRRRLIPAVRNCRKVELPGGFLSKSHWEVVASAMTSNPSHLRELDLSWNKSLADADVKFLSSAMMHPNCRLETLRLSDCSLSEISCGSLASALRSNPSHLRVLELSYNQLKDPAVKLLCGFLQDPLCELETLRSVRDDPVLSQVEQKPPAEKVLSQRKWWRTMKLAKLHLSSRDGLSWSCGTSLSGCRLSETSCGSLASALRSNPSHLRELDLSKNLLQDSGVKLLCGFLHFPNCRLETLRLRCCWLSEISCVSLASALRSNPSHLRELDLTGNQLKDSGVKLLSDLVENPHYGLETLETDGWSQSTPVTSLTAEEHLWEHLPSTPSIDEKFSF
;
A
#
# COMPACT_ATOMS: atom_id res chain seq x y z
N MET A 1 -26.63 36.88 5.75
CA MET A 1 -26.61 36.16 7.05
C MET A 1 -25.27 36.43 7.72
N LYS A 2 -25.20 37.25 8.77
CA LYS A 2 -23.96 37.48 9.55
C LYS A 2 -23.38 36.19 10.15
N SER A 3 -24.21 35.16 10.29
CA SER A 3 -23.79 33.81 10.69
C SER A 3 -22.74 33.19 9.78
N LEU A 4 -22.81 33.47 8.47
CA LEU A 4 -21.88 32.94 7.46
C LEU A 4 -20.49 33.59 7.52
N GLU A 5 -20.36 34.74 8.20
CA GLU A 5 -19.09 35.48 8.40
C GLU A 5 -18.29 34.96 9.61
N SER A 6 -18.86 34.07 10.44
CA SER A 6 -18.16 33.46 11.57
C SER A 6 -17.05 32.53 11.08
N LYS A 7 -15.85 32.61 11.67
CA LYS A 7 -14.69 31.80 11.27
C LYS A 7 -14.73 30.35 11.77
N ASN A 8 -15.56 30.08 12.77
CA ASN A 8 -15.48 28.88 13.62
C ASN A 8 -16.70 27.95 13.51
N GLY A 9 -17.66 28.23 12.61
CA GLY A 9 -18.73 27.29 12.25
C GLY A 9 -19.81 27.04 13.31
N HIS A 10 -19.69 27.61 14.51
CA HIS A 10 -20.70 27.50 15.57
C HIS A 10 -22.10 27.99 15.14
N LEU A 11 -22.13 29.03 14.30
CA LEU A 11 -23.36 29.54 13.74
C LEU A 11 -23.97 28.62 12.66
N ASP A 12 -23.21 27.65 12.14
CA ASP A 12 -23.70 26.67 11.17
C ASP A 12 -24.56 25.60 11.86
N LEU A 13 -24.15 25.16 13.08
CA LEU A 13 -24.98 24.32 13.95
C LEU A 13 -26.26 25.04 14.37
N PHE A 14 -26.17 26.34 14.63
CA PHE A 14 -27.34 27.17 14.93
C PHE A 14 -28.27 27.32 13.72
N VAL A 15 -27.73 27.52 12.51
CA VAL A 15 -28.51 27.50 11.27
C VAL A 15 -29.15 26.14 11.02
N ARG A 16 -28.43 25.04 11.27
CA ARG A 16 -28.97 23.67 11.17
C ARG A 16 -30.08 23.42 12.18
N PHE A 17 -29.93 23.90 13.41
CA PHE A 17 -30.97 23.86 14.44
C PHE A 17 -32.21 24.67 14.05
N LEU A 18 -32.03 25.95 13.68
CA LEU A 18 -33.12 26.82 13.23
C LEU A 18 -33.84 26.25 12.01
N HIS A 19 -33.10 25.68 11.06
CA HIS A 19 -33.68 25.01 9.91
C HIS A 19 -34.42 23.73 10.30
N GLY A 20 -33.85 22.93 11.22
CA GLY A 20 -34.53 21.77 11.80
C GLY A 20 -35.87 22.17 12.43
N LEU A 21 -35.95 23.33 13.08
CA LEU A 21 -37.23 23.89 13.55
C LEU A 21 -38.16 24.22 12.40
N SER A 22 -37.66 24.75 11.28
CA SER A 22 -38.46 25.07 10.07
C SER A 22 -38.92 23.85 9.27
N LEU A 23 -38.49 22.62 9.54
CA LEU A 23 -38.99 21.45 8.81
C LEU A 23 -40.45 21.15 9.17
N GLU A 24 -41.30 20.90 8.17
CA GLU A 24 -42.73 20.63 8.38
C GLU A 24 -42.98 19.45 9.35
N SER A 25 -42.14 18.41 9.29
CA SER A 25 -42.21 17.28 10.22
C SER A 25 -41.95 17.67 11.67
N ASN A 26 -41.04 18.62 11.90
CA ASN A 26 -40.66 19.08 13.24
C ASN A 26 -41.61 20.16 13.74
N GLN A 27 -42.13 21.02 12.85
CA GLN A 27 -43.21 21.96 13.12
C GLN A 27 -44.48 21.27 13.61
N ARG A 28 -44.85 20.12 13.04
CA ARG A 28 -45.98 19.32 13.54
C ARG A 28 -45.76 18.82 14.99
N ILE A 29 -44.52 18.56 15.37
CA ILE A 29 -44.15 18.10 16.72
C ILE A 29 -44.04 19.29 17.69
N LEU A 30 -43.55 20.43 17.22
CA LEU A 30 -43.28 21.64 18.00
C LEU A 30 -44.41 22.67 17.97
N GLY A 31 -45.49 22.39 17.23
CA GLY A 31 -46.58 23.35 16.97
C GLY A 31 -47.37 23.77 18.21
N GLY A 32 -47.19 23.11 19.36
CA GLY A 32 -47.71 23.57 20.65
C GLY A 32 -46.77 24.49 21.45
N LEU A 33 -45.52 24.65 21.02
CA LEU A 33 -44.47 25.45 21.66
C LEU A 33 -44.08 26.70 20.85
N LEU A 34 -44.32 26.71 19.54
CA LEU A 34 -43.95 27.78 18.63
C LEU A 34 -45.21 28.32 17.94
N ASP A 35 -45.77 29.41 18.46
CA ASP A 35 -46.88 30.12 17.81
C ASP A 35 -46.35 30.85 16.56
N GLN A 36 -46.84 30.42 15.40
CA GLN A 36 -46.60 30.98 14.07
C GLN A 36 -45.14 30.95 13.57
N THR A 37 -44.86 29.98 12.70
CA THR A 37 -43.76 30.11 11.73
C THR A 37 -44.33 29.94 10.32
N GLU A 38 -44.60 31.06 9.64
CA GLU A 38 -44.94 31.03 8.20
C GLU A 38 -43.71 30.59 7.40
N ASN A 39 -43.70 29.33 6.97
CA ASN A 39 -42.71 28.80 6.05
C ASN A 39 -43.04 29.23 4.62
N HIS A 40 -42.51 30.37 4.19
CA HIS A 40 -42.61 30.79 2.78
C HIS A 40 -41.61 29.99 1.92
N PRO A 41 -42.05 29.24 0.89
CA PRO A 41 -41.17 28.47 0.00
C PRO A 41 -40.03 29.29 -0.62
N GLU A 42 -40.28 30.57 -0.88
CA GLU A 42 -39.31 31.54 -1.39
C GLU A 42 -38.15 31.77 -0.42
N THR A 43 -38.42 31.76 0.89
CA THR A 43 -37.39 31.89 1.93
C THR A 43 -36.49 30.65 1.95
N ILE A 44 -37.09 29.45 1.83
CA ILE A 44 -36.35 28.18 1.74
C ILE A 44 -35.46 28.16 0.49
N GLN A 45 -35.99 28.57 -0.67
CA GLN A 45 -35.22 28.62 -1.92
C GLN A 45 -34.08 29.64 -1.85
N LYS A 46 -34.31 30.80 -1.21
CA LYS A 46 -33.28 31.81 -0.98
C LYS A 46 -32.17 31.28 -0.05
N VAL A 47 -32.53 30.52 0.99
CA VAL A 47 -31.55 29.86 1.87
C VAL A 47 -30.76 28.80 1.11
N LEU A 48 -31.40 27.98 0.27
CA LEU A 48 -30.71 27.00 -0.59
C LEU A 48 -29.71 27.67 -1.53
N ASN A 49 -30.11 28.75 -2.19
CA ASN A 49 -29.23 29.49 -3.09
C ASN A 49 -28.05 30.10 -2.32
N ASN A 50 -28.28 30.68 -1.14
CA ASN A 50 -27.20 31.20 -0.30
C ASN A 50 -26.23 30.09 0.16
N LEU A 51 -26.73 28.92 0.56
CA LEU A 51 -25.89 27.78 0.94
C LEU A 51 -25.05 27.27 -0.24
N LYS A 52 -25.62 27.29 -1.46
CA LYS A 52 -24.92 26.95 -2.70
C LYS A 52 -23.92 28.02 -3.14
N GLU A 53 -24.16 29.31 -2.87
CA GLU A 53 -23.18 30.38 -3.12
C GLU A 53 -22.01 30.33 -2.14
N VAL A 54 -22.28 30.06 -0.86
CA VAL A 54 -21.26 29.86 0.17
C VAL A 54 -20.38 28.67 -0.15
N ASN A 55 -20.85 27.68 -0.93
CA ASN A 55 -20.12 26.51 -1.44
C ASN A 55 -18.93 26.86 -2.36
N SER A 56 -18.70 28.14 -2.67
CA SER A 56 -17.49 28.61 -3.36
C SER A 56 -16.28 28.64 -2.40
N GLY A 57 -15.08 28.34 -2.91
CA GLY A 57 -13.92 27.88 -2.12
C GLY A 57 -13.48 28.78 -0.95
N GLY A 58 -12.79 28.17 0.03
CA GLY A 58 -12.28 28.87 1.23
C GLY A 58 -13.02 28.55 2.54
N ILE A 59 -13.86 27.52 2.54
CA ILE A 59 -14.67 27.10 3.70
C ILE A 59 -13.92 26.07 4.55
N SER A 60 -14.20 25.95 5.86
CA SER A 60 -13.65 24.86 6.67
C SER A 60 -14.28 23.49 6.32
N PRO A 61 -13.58 22.36 6.57
CA PRO A 61 -14.13 21.03 6.39
C PRO A 61 -15.42 20.79 7.20
N ASP A 62 -15.45 21.21 8.48
CA ASP A 62 -16.62 21.06 9.35
C ASP A 62 -17.83 21.82 8.82
N ARG A 63 -17.63 23.05 8.32
CA ARG A 63 -18.69 23.83 7.68
C ARG A 63 -19.18 23.15 6.42
N SER A 64 -18.30 22.53 5.64
CA SER A 64 -18.68 21.82 4.41
C SER A 64 -19.54 20.58 4.71
N ILE A 65 -19.21 19.85 5.77
CA ILE A 65 -20.02 18.72 6.27
C ILE A 65 -21.37 19.22 6.79
N ASN A 66 -21.40 20.32 7.54
CA ASN A 66 -22.65 20.92 8.02
C ASN A 66 -23.55 21.41 6.88
N ILE A 67 -22.99 22.08 5.86
CA ILE A 67 -23.72 22.49 4.66
C ILE A 67 -24.28 21.26 3.94
N PHE A 68 -23.48 20.21 3.77
CA PHE A 68 -23.94 18.96 3.18
C PHE A 68 -25.12 18.35 3.97
N HIS A 69 -25.04 18.30 5.30
CA HIS A 69 -26.15 17.85 6.14
C HIS A 69 -27.40 18.72 5.99
N CYS A 70 -27.25 20.04 5.98
CA CYS A 70 -28.37 20.96 5.75
C CYS A 70 -29.05 20.67 4.41
N LEU A 71 -28.28 20.54 3.32
CA LEU A 71 -28.82 20.21 2.00
C LEU A 71 -29.58 18.87 2.01
N MET A 72 -28.99 17.84 2.62
CA MET A 72 -29.62 16.53 2.77
C MET A 72 -30.94 16.58 3.56
N GLU A 73 -30.97 17.30 4.69
CA GLU A 73 -32.15 17.50 5.53
C GLU A 73 -33.23 18.34 4.80
N MET A 74 -32.81 19.30 3.97
CA MET A 74 -33.67 20.11 3.09
C MET A 74 -34.25 19.33 1.90
N LYS A 75 -33.99 18.02 1.81
CA LYS A 75 -34.33 17.15 0.67
C LYS A 75 -33.65 17.58 -0.64
N ASP A 76 -32.65 18.46 -0.57
CA ASP A 76 -31.77 18.76 -1.71
C ASP A 76 -30.67 17.69 -1.76
N GLN A 77 -30.88 16.73 -2.66
CA GLN A 77 -29.97 15.60 -2.86
C GLN A 77 -28.93 15.89 -3.94
N SER A 78 -28.75 17.13 -4.41
CA SER A 78 -27.91 17.42 -5.58
C SER A 78 -26.46 16.97 -5.37
N VAL A 79 -25.82 17.39 -4.27
CA VAL A 79 -24.43 17.01 -3.95
C VAL A 79 -24.31 15.49 -3.78
N HIS A 80 -25.32 14.85 -3.19
CA HIS A 80 -25.35 13.40 -3.04
C HIS A 80 -25.46 12.69 -4.40
N GLN A 81 -26.34 13.15 -5.28
CA GLN A 81 -26.51 12.61 -6.64
C GLN A 81 -25.24 12.81 -7.48
N GLU A 82 -24.59 13.97 -7.38
CA GLU A 82 -23.33 14.24 -8.07
C GLU A 82 -22.20 13.32 -7.61
N ILE A 83 -22.09 13.08 -6.29
CA ILE A 83 -21.15 12.08 -5.75
C ILE A 83 -21.51 10.67 -6.24
N GLN A 84 -22.80 10.32 -6.29
CA GLN A 84 -23.24 9.02 -6.80
C GLN A 84 -22.93 8.80 -8.28
N GLU A 85 -23.14 9.81 -9.11
CA GLU A 85 -22.75 9.79 -10.52
C GLU A 85 -21.24 9.64 -10.68
N PHE A 86 -20.48 10.40 -9.88
CA PHE A 86 -19.02 10.32 -9.86
C PHE A 86 -18.54 8.90 -9.52
N LEU A 87 -19.08 8.28 -8.46
CA LEU A 87 -18.71 6.92 -8.04
C LEU A 87 -19.10 5.85 -9.08
N LYS A 88 -20.15 6.09 -9.88
CA LYS A 88 -20.56 5.20 -10.98
C LYS A 88 -19.73 5.38 -12.25
N SER A 89 -19.01 6.49 -12.39
CA SER A 89 -18.21 6.76 -13.57
C SER A 89 -17.00 5.82 -13.61
N VAL A 90 -16.74 5.24 -14.80
CA VAL A 90 -15.60 4.34 -15.02
C VAL A 90 -14.28 5.10 -14.95
N LYS A 91 -14.30 6.42 -15.20
CA LYS A 91 -13.13 7.29 -15.21
C LYS A 91 -13.28 8.44 -14.22
N LYS A 92 -12.90 8.17 -12.97
CA LYS A 92 -12.94 9.14 -11.86
C LYS A 92 -12.05 10.38 -12.09
N SER A 93 -11.08 10.31 -12.99
CA SER A 93 -10.15 11.40 -13.29
C SER A 93 -10.73 12.51 -14.19
N GLU A 94 -11.83 12.26 -14.92
CA GLU A 94 -12.37 13.22 -15.89
C GLU A 94 -13.20 14.34 -15.24
N ARG A 95 -13.91 14.05 -14.14
CA ARG A 95 -14.73 15.04 -13.41
C ARG A 95 -13.96 15.60 -12.21
N ARG A 96 -13.72 16.91 -12.21
CA ARG A 96 -13.08 17.60 -11.09
C ARG A 96 -14.04 17.71 -9.91
N LEU A 97 -13.69 17.12 -8.77
CA LEU A 97 -14.45 17.26 -7.52
C LEU A 97 -14.13 18.59 -6.84
N SER A 98 -15.16 19.27 -6.33
CA SER A 98 -14.98 20.42 -5.44
C SER A 98 -14.58 19.97 -4.03
N GLU A 99 -14.14 20.92 -3.20
CA GLU A 99 -13.75 20.63 -1.82
C GLU A 99 -14.92 20.14 -0.96
N ILE A 100 -16.15 20.61 -1.21
CA ILE A 100 -17.35 20.09 -0.53
C ILE A 100 -17.66 18.67 -0.96
N HIS A 101 -17.53 18.34 -2.25
CA HIS A 101 -17.67 16.96 -2.72
C HIS A 101 -16.70 16.05 -1.97
N CYS A 102 -15.46 16.51 -1.76
CA CYS A 102 -14.45 15.76 -1.01
C CYS A 102 -14.84 15.60 0.48
N SER A 103 -15.26 16.66 1.16
CA SER A 103 -15.72 16.59 2.55
C SER A 103 -16.93 15.66 2.73
N ALA A 104 -17.92 15.77 1.84
CA ALA A 104 -19.11 14.93 1.85
C ALA A 104 -18.77 13.46 1.54
N LEU A 105 -17.91 13.22 0.55
CA LEU A 105 -17.44 11.87 0.23
C LEU A 105 -16.67 11.26 1.40
N ALA A 106 -15.78 12.00 2.05
CA ALA A 106 -15.02 11.53 3.19
C ALA A 106 -15.93 11.13 4.36
N TYR A 107 -16.94 11.95 4.65
CA TYR A 107 -17.97 11.65 5.64
C TYR A 107 -18.75 10.39 5.29
N LEU A 108 -19.21 10.26 4.04
CA LEU A 108 -19.97 9.10 3.57
C LEU A 108 -19.14 7.80 3.66
N LEU A 109 -17.87 7.85 3.29
CA LEU A 109 -16.95 6.71 3.41
C LEU A 109 -16.70 6.32 4.87
N GLN A 110 -16.50 7.32 5.74
CA GLN A 110 -16.27 7.10 7.17
C GLN A 110 -17.48 6.48 7.88
N MET A 111 -18.70 6.85 7.49
CA MET A 111 -19.94 6.35 8.10
C MET A 111 -20.48 5.07 7.46
N SER A 112 -19.79 4.52 6.46
CA SER A 112 -20.19 3.30 5.78
C SER A 112 -20.06 2.08 6.70
N GLU A 113 -21.07 1.19 6.68
CA GLU A 113 -20.99 -0.12 7.36
C GLU A 113 -19.95 -1.04 6.70
N GLU A 114 -19.67 -0.82 5.41
CA GLU A 114 -18.65 -1.56 4.66
C GLU A 114 -17.31 -0.83 4.73
N VAL A 115 -16.27 -1.58 5.06
CA VAL A 115 -14.87 -1.11 5.09
C VAL A 115 -14.35 -1.05 3.66
N LEU A 116 -13.78 0.10 3.28
CA LEU A 116 -13.17 0.31 1.98
C LEU A 116 -11.87 -0.49 1.85
N ASP A 117 -11.68 -1.24 0.77
CA ASP A 117 -10.43 -1.99 0.58
C ASP A 117 -9.23 -1.07 0.39
N GLU A 118 -9.35 -0.08 -0.49
CA GLU A 118 -8.26 0.84 -0.84
C GLU A 118 -8.76 2.28 -1.02
N LEU A 119 -8.02 3.22 -0.42
CA LEU A 119 -8.21 4.65 -0.58
C LEU A 119 -6.95 5.27 -1.22
N ASP A 120 -6.98 5.41 -2.54
CA ASP A 120 -5.97 6.13 -3.30
C ASP A 120 -6.45 7.57 -3.56
N LEU A 121 -5.80 8.54 -2.91
CA LEU A 121 -6.15 9.95 -3.03
C LEU A 121 -5.76 10.58 -4.39
N GLN A 122 -4.85 9.96 -5.15
CA GLN A 122 -4.41 10.45 -6.46
C GLN A 122 -5.45 10.20 -7.54
N GLN A 123 -6.28 9.16 -7.41
CA GLN A 123 -7.38 8.87 -8.34
C GLN A 123 -8.44 9.97 -8.39
N TYR A 124 -8.53 10.83 -7.36
CA TYR A 124 -9.49 11.91 -7.30
C TYR A 124 -8.93 13.17 -7.94
N ASN A 125 -9.52 13.58 -9.07
CA ASN A 125 -9.24 14.87 -9.70
C ASN A 125 -9.84 16.00 -8.84
N THR A 126 -9.04 16.59 -7.95
CA THR A 126 -9.46 17.69 -7.08
C THR A 126 -8.26 18.56 -6.66
N SER A 127 -8.49 19.64 -5.91
CA SER A 127 -7.41 20.47 -5.35
C SER A 127 -6.64 19.72 -4.26
N VAL A 128 -5.46 20.22 -3.89
CA VAL A 128 -4.70 19.70 -2.73
C VAL A 128 -5.55 19.71 -1.47
N GLU A 129 -6.34 20.76 -1.25
CA GLU A 129 -7.25 20.86 -0.11
C GLU A 129 -8.44 19.90 -0.23
N GLY A 130 -8.93 19.64 -1.43
CA GLY A 130 -9.90 18.57 -1.69
C GLY A 130 -9.36 17.20 -1.27
N ARG A 131 -8.11 16.87 -1.64
CA ARG A 131 -7.45 15.61 -1.22
C ARG A 131 -7.28 15.54 0.29
N ARG A 132 -6.89 16.64 0.94
CA ARG A 132 -6.82 16.71 2.41
C ARG A 132 -8.16 16.42 3.07
N ARG A 133 -9.25 16.94 2.51
CA ARG A 133 -10.61 16.71 3.02
C ARG A 133 -11.09 15.26 2.87
N LEU A 134 -10.44 14.44 2.05
CA LEU A 134 -10.71 13.00 1.93
C LEU A 134 -10.05 12.16 3.04
N ILE A 135 -9.04 12.68 3.73
CA ILE A 135 -8.26 11.94 4.74
C ILE A 135 -9.12 11.31 5.84
N PRO A 136 -10.20 11.93 6.36
CA PRO A 136 -11.07 11.29 7.36
C PRO A 136 -11.64 9.92 6.95
N ALA A 137 -11.71 9.61 5.65
CA ALA A 137 -12.12 8.31 5.15
C ALA A 137 -11.15 7.17 5.53
N VAL A 138 -9.90 7.49 5.90
CA VAL A 138 -8.89 6.51 6.35
C VAL A 138 -9.34 5.70 7.56
N ARG A 139 -10.27 6.24 8.36
CA ARG A 139 -10.83 5.53 9.52
C ARG A 139 -11.63 4.28 9.15
N ASN A 140 -12.08 4.17 7.89
CA ASN A 140 -12.89 3.05 7.42
C ASN A 140 -12.30 2.41 6.15
N CYS A 141 -10.96 2.35 6.05
CA CYS A 141 -10.30 1.63 4.97
C CYS A 141 -9.26 0.61 5.47
N ARG A 142 -8.92 -0.37 4.61
CA ARG A 142 -7.87 -1.36 4.84
C ARG A 142 -6.52 -0.90 4.31
N LYS A 143 -6.50 -0.23 3.16
CA LYS A 143 -5.31 0.34 2.53
C LYS A 143 -5.50 1.82 2.26
N VAL A 144 -4.46 2.62 2.46
CA VAL A 144 -4.44 4.03 2.07
C VAL A 144 -3.10 4.40 1.47
N GLU A 145 -3.14 5.18 0.39
CA GLU A 145 -1.98 5.87 -0.15
C GLU A 145 -2.15 7.38 0.11
N LEU A 146 -1.23 7.97 0.88
CA LEU A 146 -1.26 9.38 1.20
C LEU A 146 -0.10 10.10 0.52
N PRO A 147 -0.40 10.98 -0.45
CA PRO A 147 0.64 11.64 -1.21
C PRO A 147 1.36 12.72 -0.41
N GLY A 148 2.62 12.91 -0.77
CA GLY A 148 3.55 13.77 -0.06
C GLY A 148 3.35 15.24 -0.32
N GLY A 149 3.79 16.05 0.65
CA GLY A 149 3.95 17.49 0.48
C GLY A 149 2.90 18.37 1.15
N PHE A 150 1.85 17.82 1.77
CA PHE A 150 0.72 18.67 2.20
C PHE A 150 0.02 18.25 3.49
N LEU A 151 0.40 17.19 4.21
CA LEU A 151 -0.27 16.84 5.47
C LEU A 151 0.09 17.84 6.58
N SER A 152 -0.91 18.32 7.32
CA SER A 152 -0.69 19.08 8.56
C SER A 152 -0.73 18.13 9.77
N LYS A 153 -0.32 18.63 10.94
CA LYS A 153 -0.40 17.89 12.20
C LYS A 153 -1.79 17.27 12.46
N SER A 154 -2.87 18.03 12.22
CA SER A 154 -4.24 17.52 12.41
C SER A 154 -4.59 16.38 11.46
N HIS A 155 -4.00 16.35 10.26
CA HIS A 155 -4.18 15.23 9.34
C HIS A 155 -3.47 13.98 9.84
N TRP A 156 -2.26 14.11 10.41
CA TRP A 156 -1.58 13.00 11.06
C TRP A 156 -2.35 12.45 12.26
N GLU A 157 -2.96 13.32 13.06
CA GLU A 157 -3.84 12.89 14.17
C GLU A 157 -5.01 12.04 13.68
N VAL A 158 -5.58 12.33 12.50
CA VAL A 158 -6.62 11.51 11.88
C VAL A 158 -6.09 10.14 11.45
N VAL A 159 -4.90 10.08 10.84
CA VAL A 159 -4.26 8.82 10.43
C VAL A 159 -3.91 7.96 11.64
N ALA A 160 -3.29 8.54 12.67
CA ALA A 160 -3.00 7.84 13.93
C ALA A 160 -4.29 7.38 14.63
N SER A 161 -5.35 8.20 14.61
CA SER A 161 -6.66 7.81 15.11
C SER A 161 -7.22 6.59 14.37
N ALA A 162 -7.03 6.46 13.06
CA ALA A 162 -7.44 5.26 12.32
C ALA A 162 -6.65 4.02 12.75
N MET A 163 -5.33 4.16 12.95
CA MET A 163 -4.46 3.08 13.43
C MET A 163 -4.83 2.64 14.86
N THR A 164 -5.23 3.57 15.72
CA THR A 164 -5.47 3.29 17.15
C THR A 164 -6.92 3.01 17.52
N SER A 165 -7.85 3.20 16.57
CA SER A 165 -9.28 2.98 16.75
C SER A 165 -9.64 1.52 17.05
N ASN A 166 -10.85 1.28 17.59
CA ASN A 166 -11.38 -0.06 17.81
C ASN A 166 -12.75 -0.21 17.12
N PRO A 167 -12.87 -1.06 16.07
CA PRO A 167 -11.80 -1.83 15.44
C PRO A 167 -10.87 -0.96 14.58
N SER A 168 -9.56 -1.23 14.59
CA SER A 168 -8.66 -0.68 13.57
C SER A 168 -8.77 -1.51 12.29
N HIS A 169 -9.23 -0.87 11.22
CA HIS A 169 -9.37 -1.49 9.90
C HIS A 169 -8.11 -1.40 9.06
N LEU A 170 -7.28 -0.37 9.29
CA LEU A 170 -6.12 -0.06 8.46
C LEU A 170 -5.02 -1.11 8.63
N ARG A 171 -4.66 -1.74 7.51
CA ARG A 171 -3.62 -2.77 7.39
C ARG A 171 -2.43 -2.30 6.57
N GLU A 172 -2.63 -1.43 5.60
CA GLU A 172 -1.56 -0.90 4.75
C GLU A 172 -1.60 0.63 4.68
N LEU A 173 -0.46 1.24 5.00
CA LEU A 173 -0.23 2.68 4.93
C LEU A 173 0.95 2.95 4.00
N ASP A 174 0.66 3.52 2.83
CA ASP A 174 1.67 3.98 1.89
C ASP A 174 1.86 5.50 1.99
N LEU A 175 3.07 5.89 2.36
CA LEU A 175 3.56 7.26 2.47
C LEU A 175 4.75 7.50 1.54
N SER A 176 4.93 6.67 0.52
CA SER A 176 6.06 6.77 -0.40
C SER A 176 6.05 8.12 -1.14
N TRP A 177 7.23 8.60 -1.49
CA TRP A 177 7.48 9.88 -2.14
C TRP A 177 7.17 11.12 -1.27
N ASN A 178 7.15 10.94 0.06
CA ASN A 178 6.84 12.01 1.01
C ASN A 178 8.10 12.71 1.54
N LYS A 179 8.78 13.47 0.68
CA LYS A 179 10.03 14.19 1.03
C LYS A 179 9.90 15.23 2.14
N SER A 180 8.67 15.65 2.45
CA SER A 180 8.37 16.62 3.51
C SER A 180 8.06 15.96 4.86
N LEU A 181 8.19 14.64 4.98
CA LEU A 181 7.87 13.91 6.21
C LEU A 181 8.90 14.25 7.30
N ALA A 182 8.48 15.00 8.32
CA ALA A 182 9.38 15.42 9.38
C ALA A 182 9.60 14.30 10.40
N ASP A 183 10.71 14.33 11.13
CA ASP A 183 11.00 13.36 12.21
C ASP A 183 9.90 13.33 13.28
N ALA A 184 9.26 14.48 13.54
CA ALA A 184 8.14 14.57 14.46
C ALA A 184 6.93 13.78 13.98
N ASP A 185 6.66 13.76 12.67
CA ASP A 185 5.55 13.02 12.06
C ASP A 185 5.83 11.51 12.11
N VAL A 186 7.06 11.09 11.76
CA VAL A 186 7.46 9.68 11.87
C VAL A 186 7.41 9.19 13.31
N LYS A 187 7.86 10.02 14.27
CA LYS A 187 7.77 9.70 15.70
C LYS A 187 6.32 9.58 16.17
N PHE A 188 5.43 10.43 15.65
CA PHE A 188 4.02 10.37 15.95
C PHE A 188 3.37 9.09 15.41
N LEU A 189 3.63 8.74 14.15
CA LEU A 189 3.21 7.46 13.55
C LEU A 189 3.76 6.25 14.30
N SER A 190 5.05 6.29 14.63
CA SER A 190 5.72 5.23 15.42
C SER A 190 5.00 5.05 16.76
N SER A 191 4.58 6.13 17.41
CA SER A 191 3.82 6.06 18.67
C SER A 191 2.44 5.42 18.51
N ALA A 192 1.76 5.69 17.39
CA ALA A 192 0.49 5.05 17.06
C ALA A 192 0.65 3.54 16.80
N MET A 193 1.77 3.13 16.19
CA MET A 193 2.08 1.71 15.95
C MET A 193 2.26 0.90 17.24
N MET A 194 2.72 1.53 18.32
CA MET A 194 2.88 0.87 19.63
C MET A 194 1.55 0.64 20.36
N HIS A 195 0.44 1.17 19.84
CA HIS A 195 -0.86 1.06 20.50
C HIS A 195 -1.42 -0.37 20.34
N PRO A 196 -2.02 -0.98 21.38
CA PRO A 196 -2.51 -2.38 21.32
C PRO A 196 -3.60 -2.64 20.25
N ASN A 197 -4.30 -1.60 19.83
CA ASN A 197 -5.32 -1.71 18.77
C ASN A 197 -4.73 -1.57 17.35
N CYS A 198 -3.48 -1.14 17.22
CA CYS A 198 -2.85 -1.00 15.92
C CYS A 198 -2.76 -2.38 15.28
N ARG A 199 -3.24 -2.51 14.05
CA ARG A 199 -3.16 -3.76 13.28
C ARG A 199 -2.50 -3.55 11.92
N LEU A 200 -1.65 -2.52 11.84
CA LEU A 200 -0.92 -2.21 10.62
C LEU A 200 0.03 -3.35 10.30
N GLU A 201 -0.13 -3.93 9.12
CA GLU A 201 0.67 -5.05 8.60
C GLU A 201 1.73 -4.54 7.61
N THR A 202 1.44 -3.44 6.91
CA THR A 202 2.32 -2.83 5.91
C THR A 202 2.49 -1.33 6.09
N LEU A 203 3.74 -0.87 6.13
CA LEU A 203 4.12 0.54 6.12
C LEU A 203 5.09 0.78 4.98
N ARG A 204 4.78 1.71 4.07
CA ARG A 204 5.69 2.11 2.98
C ARG A 204 6.11 3.55 3.14
N LEU A 205 7.40 3.80 3.07
CA LEU A 205 8.07 5.08 3.31
C LEU A 205 9.17 5.32 2.26
N SER A 206 9.02 4.81 1.03
CA SER A 206 10.06 5.01 0.00
C SER A 206 10.26 6.49 -0.31
N ASP A 207 11.49 6.92 -0.57
CA ASP A 207 11.85 8.31 -0.94
C ASP A 207 11.20 9.39 -0.02
N CYS A 208 11.26 9.18 1.30
CA CYS A 208 10.69 10.05 2.33
C CYS A 208 11.69 10.97 3.03
N SER A 209 12.95 10.99 2.60
CA SER A 209 14.04 11.73 3.27
C SER A 209 14.22 11.36 4.75
N LEU A 210 14.00 10.10 5.13
CA LEU A 210 14.08 9.66 6.53
C LEU A 210 15.48 9.92 7.13
N SER A 211 15.49 10.46 8.34
CA SER A 211 16.71 10.67 9.13
C SER A 211 17.02 9.49 10.06
N GLU A 212 18.17 9.53 10.73
CA GLU A 212 18.51 8.60 11.80
C GLU A 212 17.51 8.66 12.98
N ILE A 213 16.96 9.85 13.28
CA ILE A 213 15.97 10.04 14.35
C ILE A 213 14.65 9.34 13.99
N SER A 214 14.22 9.49 12.74
CA SER A 214 13.07 8.78 12.18
C SER A 214 13.25 7.27 12.28
N CYS A 215 14.43 6.75 11.89
CA CYS A 215 14.73 5.32 11.95
C CYS A 215 14.80 4.79 13.37
N GLY A 216 15.35 5.55 14.33
CA GLY A 216 15.34 5.19 15.74
C GLY A 216 13.92 5.10 16.33
N SER A 217 13.02 5.99 15.88
CA SER A 217 11.60 5.97 16.28
C SER A 217 10.88 4.73 15.72
N LEU A 218 11.06 4.44 14.43
CA LEU A 218 10.52 3.24 13.79
C LEU A 218 11.06 1.96 14.45
N ALA A 219 12.38 1.86 14.66
CA ALA A 219 13.00 0.71 15.34
C ALA A 219 12.45 0.50 16.75
N SER A 220 12.13 1.58 17.47
CA SER A 220 11.53 1.49 18.80
C SER A 220 10.08 1.00 18.75
N ALA A 221 9.30 1.45 17.77
CA ALA A 221 7.94 0.95 17.56
C ALA A 221 7.91 -0.52 17.12
N LEU A 222 8.85 -0.95 16.30
CA LEU A 222 8.94 -2.34 15.84
C LEU A 222 9.33 -3.31 16.95
N ARG A 223 10.16 -2.86 17.91
CA ARG A 223 10.45 -3.60 19.14
C ARG A 223 9.27 -3.65 20.11
N SER A 224 8.33 -2.71 20.02
CA SER A 224 7.17 -2.71 20.89
C SER A 224 6.18 -3.78 20.42
N ASN A 225 5.87 -4.73 21.29
CA ASN A 225 4.86 -5.76 21.07
C ASN A 225 3.48 -5.22 21.53
N PRO A 226 2.40 -5.36 20.74
CA PRO A 226 2.32 -6.09 19.47
C PRO A 226 2.62 -5.21 18.25
N SER A 227 3.72 -5.49 17.56
CA SER A 227 3.91 -5.01 16.19
C SER A 227 3.32 -6.05 15.25
N HIS A 228 2.09 -5.80 14.77
CA HIS A 228 1.48 -6.61 13.70
C HIS A 228 2.14 -6.40 12.33
N LEU A 229 3.20 -5.59 12.28
CA LEU A 229 3.86 -5.17 11.06
C LEU A 229 4.68 -6.32 10.47
N ARG A 230 4.31 -6.73 9.27
CA ARG A 230 4.98 -7.76 8.48
C ARG A 230 5.85 -7.15 7.37
N VAL A 231 5.58 -5.89 7.00
CA VAL A 231 6.13 -5.21 5.83
C VAL A 231 6.50 -3.75 6.14
N LEU A 232 7.72 -3.34 5.79
CA LEU A 232 8.26 -1.99 6.02
C LEU A 232 9.07 -1.46 4.82
N GLU A 233 8.47 -0.89 3.79
CA GLU A 233 9.24 -0.42 2.63
C GLU A 233 10.02 0.87 2.91
N LEU A 234 11.36 0.89 2.79
CA LEU A 234 12.22 2.06 3.07
C LEU A 234 13.10 2.51 1.89
N SER A 235 12.87 1.99 0.68
CA SER A 235 13.72 2.26 -0.50
C SER A 235 13.97 3.76 -0.73
N TYR A 236 15.12 4.08 -1.31
CA TYR A 236 15.52 5.42 -1.75
C TYR A 236 15.60 6.47 -0.62
N ASN A 237 15.60 6.06 0.64
CA ASN A 237 15.92 6.95 1.76
C ASN A 237 17.43 7.00 2.02
N GLN A 238 17.95 8.16 2.37
CA GLN A 238 19.39 8.35 2.63
C GLN A 238 19.81 7.89 4.03
N LEU A 239 19.48 6.64 4.36
CA LEU A 239 19.63 6.06 5.70
C LEU A 239 21.09 6.04 6.16
N LYS A 240 22.01 5.64 5.28
CA LYS A 240 23.42 5.36 5.62
C LYS A 240 23.54 4.29 6.73
N ASP A 241 24.78 3.99 7.11
CA ASP A 241 25.07 2.89 8.03
C ASP A 241 24.52 3.06 9.47
N PRO A 242 24.56 4.25 10.11
CA PRO A 242 24.03 4.41 11.47
C PRO A 242 22.54 4.10 11.58
N ALA A 243 21.73 4.58 10.64
CA ALA A 243 20.29 4.35 10.65
C ALA A 243 19.95 2.87 10.39
N VAL A 244 20.66 2.21 9.46
CA VAL A 244 20.48 0.76 9.25
C VAL A 244 20.93 -0.04 10.47
N LYS A 245 21.98 0.38 11.18
CA LYS A 245 22.37 -0.27 12.43
C LYS A 245 21.28 -0.18 13.50
N LEU A 246 20.57 0.96 13.60
CA LEU A 246 19.42 1.10 14.49
C LEU A 246 18.27 0.18 14.10
N LEU A 247 17.94 0.10 12.81
CA LEU A 247 16.92 -0.82 12.29
C LEU A 247 17.33 -2.29 12.49
N CYS A 248 18.61 -2.64 12.31
CA CYS A 248 19.10 -3.99 12.58
C CYS A 248 18.92 -4.38 14.05
N GLY A 249 18.94 -3.42 14.98
CA GLY A 249 18.73 -3.68 16.40
C GLY A 249 17.37 -4.27 16.75
N PHE A 250 16.30 -4.02 15.96
CA PHE A 250 15.00 -4.66 16.21
C PHE A 250 14.90 -6.04 15.54
N LEU A 251 15.57 -6.27 14.41
CA LEU A 251 15.62 -7.59 13.75
C LEU A 251 16.24 -8.65 14.68
N GLN A 252 17.07 -8.24 15.64
CA GLN A 252 17.64 -9.10 16.67
C GLN A 252 16.61 -9.56 17.72
N ASP A 253 15.46 -8.88 17.82
CA ASP A 253 14.44 -9.17 18.83
C ASP A 253 13.71 -10.48 18.47
N PRO A 254 13.64 -11.48 19.37
CA PRO A 254 12.99 -12.77 19.10
C PRO A 254 11.47 -12.66 18.87
N LEU A 255 10.85 -11.55 19.27
CA LEU A 255 9.42 -11.29 19.02
C LEU A 255 9.15 -10.64 17.66
N CYS A 256 10.19 -10.40 16.85
CA CYS A 256 10.05 -9.83 15.52
C CYS A 256 9.39 -10.84 14.56
N GLU A 257 8.15 -10.55 14.14
CA GLU A 257 7.38 -11.34 13.16
C GLU A 257 7.55 -10.84 11.71
N LEU A 258 8.58 -10.02 11.44
CA LEU A 258 8.77 -9.44 10.10
C LEU A 258 9.12 -10.56 9.09
N GLU A 259 8.20 -10.83 8.17
CA GLU A 259 8.30 -11.94 7.22
C GLU A 259 9.09 -11.56 5.96
N THR A 260 9.18 -10.27 5.58
CA THR A 260 9.71 -9.94 4.26
C THR A 260 10.38 -8.55 4.11
N LEU A 261 11.45 -8.48 3.29
CA LEU A 261 12.26 -7.31 2.93
C LEU A 261 12.41 -7.10 1.37
N ARG A 262 11.54 -6.40 0.59
CA ARG A 262 11.58 -6.36 -0.92
C ARG A 262 11.16 -5.02 -1.58
N SER A 263 11.72 -4.65 -2.77
CA SER A 263 11.21 -3.61 -3.70
C SER A 263 10.03 -4.07 -4.60
N VAL A 264 9.04 -3.20 -4.80
CA VAL A 264 7.94 -3.37 -5.79
C VAL A 264 8.52 -3.35 -7.23
N ARG A 265 8.09 -4.28 -8.10
CA ARG A 265 8.32 -4.20 -9.56
C ARG A 265 7.24 -3.29 -10.16
N ASP A 266 7.64 -2.23 -10.84
CA ASP A 266 6.81 -1.58 -11.85
C ASP A 266 6.94 -2.38 -13.15
N ASP A 267 5.88 -3.05 -13.62
CA ASP A 267 5.65 -3.23 -15.07
C ASP A 267 4.18 -3.62 -15.39
N PRO A 268 3.62 -3.22 -16.55
CA PRO A 268 2.18 -3.17 -16.81
C PRO A 268 1.63 -4.25 -17.77
N VAL A 269 0.29 -4.39 -17.76
CA VAL A 269 -0.62 -4.88 -18.82
C VAL A 269 -1.02 -6.38 -18.84
N LEU A 270 -2.32 -6.66 -18.61
CA LEU A 270 -3.28 -7.08 -19.65
C LEU A 270 -4.73 -7.01 -19.12
N SER A 271 -5.53 -6.16 -19.75
CA SER A 271 -6.94 -5.92 -19.42
C SER A 271 -7.86 -6.88 -20.17
N GLN A 272 -8.91 -7.39 -19.51
CA GLN A 272 -10.08 -7.93 -20.19
C GLN A 272 -11.40 -7.44 -19.58
N VAL A 273 -12.34 -7.26 -20.50
CA VAL A 273 -13.64 -6.60 -20.46
C VAL A 273 -14.68 -7.50 -19.80
N GLU A 274 -15.60 -6.95 -19.00
CA GLU A 274 -16.89 -7.61 -18.80
C GLU A 274 -18.04 -6.63 -18.52
N GLN A 275 -19.21 -7.03 -19.02
CA GLN A 275 -20.37 -6.19 -19.33
C GLN A 275 -21.34 -6.00 -18.15
N LYS A 276 -22.17 -4.96 -18.27
CA LYS A 276 -23.13 -4.44 -17.28
C LYS A 276 -24.57 -4.91 -17.58
N PRO A 277 -25.41 -5.21 -16.57
CA PRO A 277 -26.87 -5.23 -16.73
C PRO A 277 -27.59 -4.07 -15.99
N PRO A 278 -28.89 -3.84 -16.30
CA PRO A 278 -29.53 -2.53 -16.19
C PRO A 278 -30.25 -2.26 -14.85
N ALA A 279 -30.58 -0.99 -14.65
CA ALA A 279 -31.17 -0.39 -13.45
C ALA A 279 -32.67 -0.66 -13.31
N GLU A 280 -33.19 -0.74 -12.08
CA GLU A 280 -34.08 0.30 -11.52
C GLU A 280 -34.65 0.00 -10.11
N LYS A 281 -35.08 1.12 -9.48
CA LYS A 281 -36.00 1.35 -8.35
C LYS A 281 -35.45 1.54 -6.93
N VAL A 282 -35.88 2.70 -6.41
CA VAL A 282 -35.52 3.43 -5.20
C VAL A 282 -35.69 2.59 -3.94
N LEU A 283 -34.62 2.52 -3.13
CA LEU A 283 -34.57 1.77 -1.89
C LEU A 283 -34.00 2.64 -0.76
N SER A 284 -34.66 2.55 0.40
CA SER A 284 -34.26 3.13 1.70
C SER A 284 -32.74 3.03 1.95
N GLN A 285 -32.16 4.06 2.59
CA GLN A 285 -30.72 4.21 2.87
C GLN A 285 -30.05 2.91 3.35
N ARG A 286 -30.71 2.10 4.20
CA ARG A 286 -30.17 0.81 4.69
C ARG A 286 -30.25 -0.35 3.68
N LYS A 287 -31.23 -0.36 2.78
CA LYS A 287 -31.34 -1.36 1.69
C LYS A 287 -30.45 -1.03 0.49
N TRP A 288 -30.11 0.25 0.29
CA TRP A 288 -29.21 0.68 -0.76
C TRP A 288 -27.78 0.17 -0.55
N TRP A 289 -27.24 0.21 0.68
CA TRP A 289 -25.94 -0.41 0.99
C TRP A 289 -25.91 -1.91 0.68
N ARG A 290 -27.01 -2.64 0.97
CA ARG A 290 -27.16 -4.05 0.56
C ARG A 290 -27.26 -4.26 -0.95
N THR A 291 -27.61 -3.23 -1.72
CA THR A 291 -27.64 -3.28 -3.19
C THR A 291 -26.27 -2.89 -3.77
N MET A 292 -25.50 -2.07 -3.05
CA MET A 292 -24.09 -1.78 -3.34
C MET A 292 -23.17 -2.98 -3.06
N LYS A 293 -23.59 -3.90 -2.19
CA LYS A 293 -23.03 -5.27 -2.06
C LYS A 293 -23.00 -6.05 -3.38
N LEU A 294 -23.92 -5.79 -4.32
CA LEU A 294 -23.99 -6.43 -5.65
C LEU A 294 -23.36 -5.55 -6.74
N ALA A 295 -23.50 -4.23 -6.63
CA ALA A 295 -22.74 -3.27 -7.42
C ALA A 295 -21.39 -3.02 -6.77
N LYS A 296 -20.54 -4.07 -6.78
CA LYS A 296 -19.10 -4.06 -6.49
C LYS A 296 -18.55 -2.67 -6.83
N LEU A 297 -18.44 -1.80 -5.83
CA LEU A 297 -17.93 -0.46 -6.01
C LEU A 297 -16.55 -0.64 -6.63
N HIS A 298 -16.37 -0.15 -7.85
CA HIS A 298 -15.10 -0.03 -8.55
C HIS A 298 -14.15 0.96 -7.85
N LEU A 299 -14.05 0.87 -6.51
CA LEU A 299 -13.03 1.45 -5.66
C LEU A 299 -11.89 0.46 -5.41
N SER A 300 -12.14 -0.85 -5.59
CA SER A 300 -11.07 -1.82 -5.72
C SER A 300 -10.31 -1.50 -7.01
N SER A 301 -9.03 -1.14 -6.89
CA SER A 301 -8.12 -1.20 -8.03
C SER A 301 -8.32 -2.55 -8.71
N ARG A 302 -8.53 -2.46 -10.02
CA ARG A 302 -8.77 -3.59 -10.91
C ARG A 302 -7.43 -4.25 -11.15
N ASP A 303 -6.90 -4.88 -10.11
CA ASP A 303 -5.72 -5.73 -10.13
C ASP A 303 -5.63 -6.37 -8.74
N GLY A 304 -6.16 -7.59 -8.62
CA GLY A 304 -5.77 -8.51 -7.55
C GLY A 304 -4.34 -8.96 -7.80
N LEU A 305 -3.40 -8.02 -7.77
CA LEU A 305 -1.99 -8.35 -7.81
C LEU A 305 -1.63 -8.77 -6.39
N SER A 306 -1.45 -10.09 -6.24
CA SER A 306 -0.67 -10.66 -5.16
C SER A 306 0.71 -10.00 -5.19
N TRP A 307 0.86 -8.92 -4.43
CA TRP A 307 2.13 -8.31 -4.18
C TRP A 307 2.61 -8.85 -2.83
N SER A 308 3.47 -9.85 -2.93
CA SER A 308 4.28 -10.38 -1.85
C SER A 308 4.83 -9.22 -1.01
N CYS A 309 4.41 -9.25 0.25
CA CYS A 309 4.85 -8.50 1.41
C CYS A 309 6.37 -8.23 1.37
N GLY A 310 6.90 -7.07 1.78
CA GLY A 310 8.35 -6.77 1.69
C GLY A 310 8.82 -5.36 2.14
N THR A 311 9.83 -5.31 3.01
CA THR A 311 10.66 -4.15 3.45
C THR A 311 11.95 -3.95 2.61
N SER A 312 11.98 -3.17 1.54
CA SER A 312 13.21 -2.91 0.78
C SER A 312 14.14 -1.90 1.46
N LEU A 313 15.45 -2.11 1.32
CA LEU A 313 16.48 -1.09 1.59
C LEU A 313 17.20 -0.66 0.30
N SER A 314 16.54 -0.82 -0.85
CA SER A 314 17.11 -0.49 -2.15
C SER A 314 17.43 1.00 -2.26
N GLY A 315 18.62 1.37 -2.70
CA GLY A 315 19.01 2.77 -2.87
C GLY A 315 19.21 3.57 -1.57
N CYS A 316 19.56 2.91 -0.46
CA CYS A 316 19.70 3.53 0.86
C CYS A 316 21.10 4.07 1.23
N ARG A 317 22.05 4.06 0.27
CA ARG A 317 23.48 4.38 0.48
C ARG A 317 24.16 3.51 1.55
N LEU A 318 23.88 2.21 1.50
CA LEU A 318 24.49 1.23 2.39
C LEU A 318 25.93 0.93 1.96
N SER A 319 26.80 0.70 2.96
CA SER A 319 28.18 0.21 2.77
C SER A 319 28.36 -1.21 3.32
N GLU A 320 29.58 -1.74 3.27
CA GLU A 320 29.94 -3.02 3.90
C GLU A 320 29.60 -3.09 5.39
N THR A 321 29.63 -1.97 6.11
CA THR A 321 29.33 -1.95 7.56
C THR A 321 27.85 -2.22 7.84
N SER A 322 26.96 -1.74 6.96
CA SER A 322 25.54 -2.10 6.97
C SER A 322 25.34 -3.59 6.72
N CYS A 323 26.06 -4.18 5.75
CA CYS A 323 26.01 -5.62 5.49
C CYS A 323 26.43 -6.45 6.71
N GLY A 324 27.48 -6.04 7.42
CA GLY A 324 27.91 -6.69 8.65
C GLY A 324 26.85 -6.62 9.76
N SER A 325 26.21 -5.46 9.92
CA SER A 325 25.14 -5.26 10.90
C SER A 325 23.90 -6.10 10.59
N LEU A 326 23.49 -6.12 9.32
CA LEU A 326 22.37 -6.92 8.82
C LEU A 326 22.65 -8.42 8.97
N ALA A 327 23.83 -8.89 8.54
CA ALA A 327 24.24 -10.28 8.68
C ALA A 327 24.31 -10.73 10.15
N SER A 328 24.71 -9.84 11.06
CA SER A 328 24.67 -10.12 12.50
C SER A 328 23.24 -10.24 13.01
N ALA A 329 22.34 -9.33 12.62
CA ALA A 329 20.96 -9.34 13.07
C ALA A 329 20.18 -10.57 12.58
N LEU A 330 20.37 -10.94 11.32
CA LEU A 330 19.74 -12.11 10.72
C LEU A 330 20.30 -13.44 11.25
N ARG A 331 21.53 -13.46 11.80
CA ARG A 331 22.07 -14.62 12.51
C ARG A 331 21.50 -14.78 13.91
N SER A 332 21.36 -13.69 14.66
CA SER A 332 20.89 -13.73 16.05
C SER A 332 19.42 -14.09 16.16
N ASN A 333 18.62 -13.68 15.18
CA ASN A 333 17.25 -14.15 15.02
C ASN A 333 17.15 -14.72 13.61
N PRO A 334 17.25 -16.06 13.42
CA PRO A 334 17.13 -16.75 12.13
C PRO A 334 15.68 -16.67 11.61
N SER A 335 15.28 -15.43 11.40
CA SER A 335 13.94 -14.83 11.38
C SER A 335 12.96 -15.48 10.42
N HIS A 336 11.70 -15.06 10.54
CA HIS A 336 10.64 -15.27 9.55
C HIS A 336 10.95 -14.69 8.15
N LEU A 337 12.11 -14.05 7.98
CA LEU A 337 12.49 -13.35 6.76
C LEU A 337 12.67 -14.28 5.56
N ARG A 338 11.83 -14.10 4.54
CA ARG A 338 11.86 -14.86 3.28
C ARG A 338 12.45 -14.10 2.11
N GLU A 339 12.39 -12.77 2.07
CA GLU A 339 12.97 -12.02 0.96
C GLU A 339 13.81 -10.84 1.46
N LEU A 340 14.90 -10.50 0.78
CA LEU A 340 15.78 -9.38 1.07
C LEU A 340 16.20 -8.65 -0.21
N ASP A 341 15.91 -7.36 -0.29
CA ASP A 341 16.31 -6.47 -1.39
C ASP A 341 17.23 -5.35 -0.91
N LEU A 342 18.47 -5.42 -1.38
CA LEU A 342 19.53 -4.44 -1.12
C LEU A 342 20.01 -3.77 -2.41
N SER A 343 19.21 -3.83 -3.48
CA SER A 343 19.57 -3.30 -4.80
C SER A 343 19.97 -1.82 -4.74
N LYS A 344 20.73 -1.34 -5.74
CA LYS A 344 21.16 0.05 -5.89
C LYS A 344 21.94 0.60 -4.67
N ASN A 345 22.62 -0.25 -3.92
CA ASN A 345 23.54 0.14 -2.83
C ASN A 345 25.00 -0.15 -3.19
N LEU A 346 25.94 0.64 -2.68
CA LEU A 346 27.38 0.48 -2.95
C LEU A 346 28.01 -0.59 -2.04
N LEU A 347 27.49 -1.82 -2.11
CA LEU A 347 27.91 -2.90 -1.21
C LEU A 347 29.30 -3.43 -1.53
N GLN A 348 29.66 -3.46 -2.83
CA GLN A 348 30.90 -4.07 -3.34
C GLN A 348 31.04 -5.55 -2.92
N ASP A 349 32.17 -6.17 -3.29
CA ASP A 349 32.42 -7.57 -2.98
C ASP A 349 32.58 -7.84 -1.48
N SER A 350 33.10 -6.87 -0.71
CA SER A 350 33.27 -7.01 0.74
C SER A 350 31.92 -7.06 1.48
N GLY A 351 30.95 -6.23 1.07
CA GLY A 351 29.60 -6.25 1.61
C GLY A 351 28.90 -7.58 1.35
N VAL A 352 28.98 -8.13 0.13
CA VAL A 352 28.39 -9.44 -0.20
C VAL A 352 29.08 -10.57 0.56
N LYS A 353 30.40 -10.51 0.74
CA LYS A 353 31.13 -11.50 1.55
C LYS A 353 30.65 -11.54 2.99
N LEU A 354 30.31 -10.39 3.59
CA LEU A 354 29.72 -10.33 4.92
C LEU A 354 28.31 -10.94 4.95
N LEU A 355 27.47 -10.66 3.94
CA LEU A 355 26.14 -11.26 3.79
C LEU A 355 26.22 -12.79 3.59
N CYS A 356 27.21 -13.27 2.84
CA CYS A 356 27.45 -14.70 2.66
C CYS A 356 27.67 -15.39 4.00
N GLY A 357 28.35 -14.75 4.96
CA GLY A 357 28.51 -15.29 6.32
C GLY A 357 27.19 -15.51 7.09
N PHE A 358 26.07 -14.91 6.65
CA PHE A 358 24.73 -15.22 7.11
C PHE A 358 24.08 -16.35 6.28
N LEU A 359 24.26 -16.37 4.96
CA LEU A 359 23.73 -17.44 4.09
C LEU A 359 24.29 -18.84 4.43
N HIS A 360 25.54 -18.92 4.93
CA HIS A 360 26.14 -20.16 5.46
C HIS A 360 25.42 -20.70 6.71
N PHE A 361 24.60 -19.88 7.39
CA PHE A 361 24.00 -20.26 8.65
C PHE A 361 22.87 -21.28 8.43
N PRO A 362 22.87 -22.45 9.12
CA PRO A 362 21.94 -23.55 8.83
C PRO A 362 20.45 -23.20 8.91
N ASN A 363 20.09 -22.22 9.73
CA ASN A 363 18.69 -21.80 9.93
C ASN A 363 18.28 -20.62 9.04
N CYS A 364 19.09 -20.26 8.03
CA CYS A 364 18.73 -19.20 7.08
C CYS A 364 17.50 -19.60 6.25
N ARG A 365 16.39 -18.88 6.41
CA ARG A 365 15.10 -19.11 5.72
C ARG A 365 14.87 -18.20 4.51
N LEU A 366 15.90 -17.47 4.09
CA LEU A 366 15.80 -16.55 2.97
C LEU A 366 15.56 -17.32 1.68
N GLU A 367 14.49 -16.98 0.97
CA GLU A 367 14.03 -17.53 -0.30
C GLU A 367 14.40 -16.63 -1.48
N THR A 368 14.41 -15.31 -1.29
CA THR A 368 14.76 -14.36 -2.35
C THR A 368 15.81 -13.35 -1.90
N LEU A 369 16.84 -13.15 -2.72
CA LEU A 369 17.88 -12.15 -2.51
C LEU A 369 18.06 -11.30 -3.78
N ARG A 370 17.89 -9.98 -3.66
CA ARG A 370 18.08 -9.02 -4.76
C ARG A 370 19.25 -8.08 -4.46
N LEU A 371 20.25 -8.11 -5.33
CA LEU A 371 21.49 -7.32 -5.26
C LEU A 371 21.74 -6.59 -6.58
N ARG A 372 20.68 -6.09 -7.22
CA ARG A 372 20.78 -5.40 -8.51
C ARG A 372 21.59 -4.11 -8.39
N CYS A 373 22.48 -3.81 -9.34
CA CYS A 373 23.30 -2.60 -9.33
C CYS A 373 24.08 -2.35 -8.01
N CYS A 374 24.69 -3.40 -7.45
CA CYS A 374 25.42 -3.36 -6.18
C CYS A 374 26.95 -3.22 -6.31
N TRP A 375 27.45 -3.00 -7.53
CA TRP A 375 28.88 -2.90 -7.86
C TRP A 375 29.64 -4.20 -7.56
N LEU A 376 29.01 -5.32 -7.90
CA LEU A 376 29.56 -6.66 -7.67
C LEU A 376 30.46 -7.09 -8.81
N SER A 377 31.49 -7.88 -8.48
CA SER A 377 32.38 -8.55 -9.43
C SER A 377 32.27 -10.08 -9.32
N GLU A 378 33.11 -10.79 -10.07
CA GLU A 378 33.25 -12.26 -9.99
C GLU A 378 33.56 -12.77 -8.57
N ILE A 379 34.22 -11.95 -7.73
CA ILE A 379 34.52 -12.31 -6.32
C ILE A 379 33.22 -12.53 -5.53
N SER A 380 32.20 -11.71 -5.79
CA SER A 380 30.87 -11.88 -5.19
C SER A 380 30.21 -13.17 -5.66
N CYS A 381 30.31 -13.52 -6.96
CA CYS A 381 29.76 -14.78 -7.48
C CYS A 381 30.39 -16.00 -6.81
N VAL A 382 31.73 -16.01 -6.64
CA VAL A 382 32.44 -17.08 -5.94
C VAL A 382 31.97 -17.19 -4.48
N SER A 383 31.82 -16.06 -3.80
CA SER A 383 31.38 -16.02 -2.40
C SER A 383 29.94 -16.52 -2.23
N LEU A 384 29.02 -16.07 -3.10
CA LEU A 384 27.63 -16.51 -3.13
C LEU A 384 27.53 -18.01 -3.46
N ALA A 385 28.25 -18.47 -4.48
CA ALA A 385 28.24 -19.88 -4.86
C ALA A 385 28.76 -20.77 -3.73
N SER A 386 29.83 -20.35 -3.05
CA SER A 386 30.33 -21.05 -1.86
C SER A 386 29.28 -21.14 -0.76
N ALA A 387 28.58 -20.04 -0.47
CA ALA A 387 27.55 -20.01 0.56
C ALA A 387 26.38 -20.95 0.23
N LEU A 388 25.88 -20.89 -1.01
CA LEU A 388 24.77 -21.73 -1.49
C LEU A 388 25.12 -23.22 -1.61
N ARG A 389 26.40 -23.56 -1.82
CA ARG A 389 26.86 -24.95 -1.78
C ARG A 389 26.96 -25.50 -0.36
N SER A 390 27.32 -24.64 0.60
CA SER A 390 27.62 -25.03 1.98
C SER A 390 26.38 -25.33 2.82
N ASN A 391 25.26 -24.70 2.48
CA ASN A 391 23.97 -24.89 3.09
C ASN A 391 23.00 -25.14 1.94
N PRO A 392 22.28 -26.27 1.85
CA PRO A 392 21.20 -26.45 0.87
C PRO A 392 20.13 -25.40 1.19
N SER A 393 20.37 -24.20 0.67
CA SER A 393 19.74 -22.98 1.10
C SER A 393 18.28 -23.01 0.72
N HIS A 394 17.42 -22.40 1.53
CA HIS A 394 16.05 -22.10 1.13
C HIS A 394 15.97 -21.06 -0.01
N LEU A 395 17.11 -20.51 -0.44
CA LEU A 395 17.18 -19.49 -1.49
C LEU A 395 16.80 -20.08 -2.85
N ARG A 396 15.69 -19.59 -3.39
CA ARG A 396 15.10 -19.95 -4.68
C ARG A 396 15.36 -18.90 -5.74
N GLU A 397 15.40 -17.62 -5.38
CA GLU A 397 15.56 -16.52 -6.32
C GLU A 397 16.77 -15.66 -5.98
N LEU A 398 17.64 -15.44 -6.96
CA LEU A 398 18.79 -14.55 -6.87
C LEU A 398 18.80 -13.58 -8.06
N ASP A 399 18.65 -12.28 -7.78
CA ASP A 399 18.75 -11.21 -8.80
C ASP A 399 20.07 -10.44 -8.62
N LEU A 400 20.94 -10.53 -9.63
CA LEU A 400 22.22 -9.84 -9.72
C LEU A 400 22.30 -8.91 -10.95
N THR A 401 21.18 -8.55 -11.57
CA THR A 401 21.13 -7.67 -12.74
C THR A 401 21.82 -6.31 -12.48
N GLY A 402 22.31 -5.66 -13.54
CA GLY A 402 23.01 -4.38 -13.45
C GLY A 402 24.35 -4.41 -12.71
N ASN A 403 25.00 -5.57 -12.56
CA ASN A 403 26.33 -5.72 -11.97
C ASN A 403 27.40 -6.06 -13.03
N GLN A 404 28.66 -5.77 -12.73
CA GLN A 404 29.78 -6.02 -13.64
C GLN A 404 30.31 -7.46 -13.48
N LEU A 405 29.45 -8.44 -13.72
CA LEU A 405 29.79 -9.85 -13.60
C LEU A 405 30.45 -10.36 -14.88
N LYS A 406 31.47 -11.19 -14.74
CA LYS A 406 32.08 -11.93 -15.86
C LYS A 406 31.35 -13.24 -16.08
N ASP A 407 31.36 -13.75 -17.32
CA ASP A 407 30.75 -15.03 -17.71
C ASP A 407 31.18 -16.21 -16.82
N SER A 408 32.45 -16.23 -16.41
CA SER A 408 32.98 -17.26 -15.50
C SER A 408 32.30 -17.23 -14.12
N GLY A 409 32.02 -16.05 -13.59
CA GLY A 409 31.29 -15.88 -12.33
C GLY A 409 29.82 -16.25 -12.45
N VAL A 410 29.16 -15.88 -13.56
CA VAL A 410 27.76 -16.25 -13.82
C VAL A 410 27.62 -17.76 -13.99
N LYS A 411 28.57 -18.40 -14.66
CA LYS A 411 28.60 -19.86 -14.83
C LYS A 411 28.62 -20.60 -13.50
N LEU A 412 29.42 -20.15 -12.52
CA LEU A 412 29.48 -20.76 -11.19
C LEU A 412 28.12 -20.79 -10.46
N LEU A 413 27.30 -19.75 -10.66
CA LEU A 413 25.96 -19.66 -10.09
C LEU A 413 24.94 -20.45 -10.93
N SER A 414 25.13 -20.49 -12.25
CA SER A 414 24.29 -21.25 -13.17
C SER A 414 24.39 -22.76 -12.92
N ASP A 415 25.61 -23.26 -12.65
CA ASP A 415 25.86 -24.65 -12.24
C ASP A 415 25.05 -25.03 -10.97
N LEU A 416 24.65 -24.06 -10.14
CA LEU A 416 23.79 -24.30 -8.98
C LEU A 416 22.32 -24.41 -9.34
N VAL A 417 21.86 -23.65 -10.34
CA VAL A 417 20.47 -23.70 -10.85
C VAL A 417 20.22 -25.01 -11.59
N GLU A 418 21.21 -25.48 -12.36
CA GLU A 418 21.10 -26.73 -13.13
C GLU A 418 21.14 -27.99 -12.25
N ASN A 419 21.65 -27.88 -11.02
CA ASN A 419 21.84 -29.02 -10.15
C ASN A 419 20.67 -29.15 -9.14
N PRO A 420 19.86 -30.22 -9.21
CA PRO A 420 18.65 -30.39 -8.40
C PRO A 420 18.95 -30.62 -6.90
N HIS A 421 20.21 -30.80 -6.51
CA HIS A 421 20.60 -30.87 -5.11
C HIS A 421 20.64 -29.50 -4.42
N TYR A 422 20.60 -28.41 -5.18
CA TYR A 422 20.50 -27.05 -4.66
C TYR A 422 19.09 -26.49 -4.90
N GLY A 423 18.62 -25.62 -4.01
CA GLY A 423 17.27 -25.07 -4.05
C GLY A 423 17.08 -23.83 -4.92
N LEU A 424 18.10 -23.41 -5.67
CA LEU A 424 18.08 -22.18 -6.47
C LEU A 424 17.32 -22.42 -7.77
N GLU A 425 16.14 -21.79 -7.91
CA GLU A 425 15.22 -21.99 -9.04
C GLU A 425 15.41 -20.94 -10.14
N THR A 426 15.72 -19.70 -9.74
CA THR A 426 15.82 -18.54 -10.65
C THR A 426 17.08 -17.72 -10.37
N LEU A 427 17.83 -17.44 -11.43
CA LEU A 427 18.98 -16.54 -11.44
C LEU A 427 18.74 -15.46 -12.51
N GLU A 428 18.64 -14.20 -12.09
CA GLU A 428 18.54 -13.04 -13.00
C GLU A 428 19.91 -12.33 -13.09
N THR A 429 20.48 -12.22 -14.30
CA THR A 429 21.73 -11.48 -14.59
C THR A 429 21.62 -10.70 -15.90
N ASP A 430 22.52 -9.74 -16.16
CA ASP A 430 22.49 -8.98 -17.41
C ASP A 430 22.78 -9.91 -18.61
N GLY A 431 21.79 -10.08 -19.49
CA GLY A 431 21.90 -10.94 -20.68
C GLY A 431 21.62 -12.43 -20.44
N TRP A 432 21.23 -12.84 -19.23
CA TRP A 432 20.88 -14.23 -18.91
C TRP A 432 19.67 -14.30 -17.97
N SER A 433 18.57 -14.88 -18.46
CA SER A 433 17.41 -15.26 -17.65
C SER A 433 17.00 -16.70 -17.99
N GLN A 434 17.11 -17.61 -17.02
CA GLN A 434 16.52 -18.94 -17.09
C GLN A 434 15.57 -19.12 -15.91
N SER A 435 14.36 -19.60 -16.18
CA SER A 435 13.41 -20.09 -15.19
C SER A 435 13.21 -21.59 -15.42
N THR A 436 13.32 -22.38 -14.36
CA THR A 436 13.00 -23.82 -14.42
C THR A 436 11.47 -23.99 -14.32
N PRO A 437 10.82 -24.76 -15.23
CA PRO A 437 9.40 -25.06 -15.07
C PRO A 437 9.21 -26.05 -13.90
N VAL A 438 8.52 -25.62 -12.84
CA VAL A 438 8.10 -26.53 -11.77
C VAL A 438 7.04 -27.48 -12.34
N THR A 439 7.45 -28.70 -12.69
CA THR A 439 6.53 -29.83 -12.83
C THR A 439 6.88 -30.86 -11.78
N SER A 440 5.97 -31.05 -10.83
CA SER A 440 5.99 -32.14 -9.85
C SER A 440 5.17 -33.32 -10.37
N LEU A 441 5.65 -34.55 -10.09
CA LEU A 441 4.97 -35.86 -10.21
C LEU A 441 4.95 -36.40 -11.67
N THR A 442 5.38 -37.61 -12.01
CA THR A 442 5.42 -38.93 -11.32
C THR A 442 6.47 -39.84 -11.97
N ALA A 443 6.73 -40.97 -11.31
CA ALA A 443 7.67 -42.02 -11.67
C ALA A 443 7.39 -42.75 -13.01
N GLU A 444 8.41 -43.51 -13.41
CA GLU A 444 8.42 -44.63 -14.38
C GLU A 444 8.21 -44.29 -15.86
N GLU A 445 9.29 -44.35 -16.64
CA GLU A 445 9.28 -44.92 -18.00
C GLU A 445 10.72 -45.22 -18.48
N HIS A 446 11.37 -46.18 -17.81
CA HIS A 446 12.32 -47.05 -18.50
C HIS A 446 11.48 -48.23 -19.02
N LEU A 447 11.40 -48.41 -20.36
CA LEU A 447 11.26 -49.70 -21.07
C LEU A 447 10.58 -49.54 -22.44
N TRP A 448 11.19 -48.86 -23.42
CA TRP A 448 10.95 -49.18 -24.84
C TRP A 448 12.16 -48.77 -25.70
N GLU A 449 13.26 -49.51 -25.58
CA GLU A 449 14.13 -49.72 -26.74
C GLU A 449 14.14 -51.21 -27.05
N HIS A 450 13.91 -51.51 -28.33
CA HIS A 450 14.12 -52.76 -29.07
C HIS A 450 12.83 -53.28 -29.69
N LEU A 451 12.62 -52.93 -30.96
CA LEU A 451 12.33 -53.84 -32.08
C LEU A 451 12.50 -53.06 -33.42
N PRO A 452 12.75 -53.73 -34.55
CA PRO A 452 13.74 -53.32 -35.53
C PRO A 452 13.17 -52.70 -36.82
N SER A 453 14.05 -51.98 -37.52
CA SER A 453 13.83 -51.27 -38.78
C SER A 453 13.29 -52.16 -39.92
N THR A 454 12.22 -51.71 -40.57
CA THR A 454 11.72 -52.26 -41.84
C THR A 454 12.55 -51.78 -43.04
N PRO A 455 12.71 -52.59 -44.11
CA PRO A 455 13.62 -52.29 -45.22
C PRO A 455 12.98 -51.41 -46.30
N SER A 456 13.79 -50.58 -46.96
CA SER A 456 13.42 -49.80 -48.14
C SER A 456 13.50 -50.63 -49.42
N ILE A 457 12.52 -50.49 -50.30
CA ILE A 457 12.48 -51.05 -51.66
C ILE A 457 12.53 -49.89 -52.68
N ASP A 458 13.15 -50.22 -53.83
CA ASP A 458 13.21 -49.55 -55.14
C ASP A 458 14.57 -48.86 -55.47
N GLU A 459 15.30 -49.18 -56.56
CA GLU A 459 14.89 -49.69 -57.88
C GLU A 459 15.94 -50.57 -58.61
N LYS A 460 15.42 -51.56 -59.37
CA LYS A 460 15.69 -51.98 -60.78
C LYS A 460 17.13 -52.22 -61.30
N PHE A 461 17.35 -53.39 -61.91
CA PHE A 461 17.60 -53.53 -63.36
C PHE A 461 17.46 -54.98 -63.85
N SER A 462 16.94 -55.09 -65.06
CA SER A 462 16.57 -56.27 -65.84
C SER A 462 17.75 -56.90 -66.58
N PHE A 463 17.81 -58.24 -66.66
CA PHE A 463 17.91 -59.07 -67.88
C PHE A 463 17.80 -60.56 -67.52
#